data_AF-A0A961ZWA7-F1
#
_entry.id   AF-A0A961ZWA7-F1
#
_cell.length_a   1.000
_cell.length_b   1.000
_cell.length_c   1.000
_cell.angle_alpha   90.00
_cell.angle_beta   90.00
_cell.angle_gamma   90.00
#
_symmetry.space_group_name_H-M   'P 1'
#
loop_
_entity.id
_entity.type
_entity.pdbx_description
1 polymer ?
#
loop_
_entity_poly.entity_id
_entity_poly.type
_entity_poly.pdbx_seq_one_letter_code
_entity_poly.pdbx_strand_id
1 'polypeptide(L)'
;MLEGDLIQAITDTRQQIDFIWQVFITVHIALFALLFIYSEAIDAWNALARIFALGGVAVFDYINGKALGDTYLLLSAMHDQFRQFFAGKVENFHPNFYERFVLAEYADRPQMVLITHGLAFGVVFVVLVARQLIHKAAR
;
A
#
# COMPACT_ATOMS: atom_id res chain seq x y z
N MET A 1 -12.81 -26.72 -9.08
CA MET A 1 -13.10 -25.28 -8.94
C MET A 1 -13.64 -24.80 -10.27
N LEU A 2 -14.80 -24.15 -10.30
CA LEU A 2 -15.40 -23.69 -11.54
C LEU A 2 -14.72 -22.37 -11.97
N GLU A 3 -14.79 -22.04 -13.25
CA GLU A 3 -14.22 -20.79 -13.81
C GLU A 3 -14.75 -19.55 -13.08
N GLY A 4 -16.06 -19.52 -12.83
CA GLY A 4 -16.72 -18.43 -12.10
C GLY A 4 -16.20 -18.25 -10.67
N ASP A 5 -15.89 -19.34 -9.97
CA ASP A 5 -15.36 -19.27 -8.59
C ASP A 5 -13.99 -18.58 -8.56
N LEU A 6 -13.13 -18.88 -9.55
CA LEU A 6 -11.79 -18.29 -9.64
C LEU A 6 -11.86 -16.81 -10.04
N ILE A 7 -12.74 -16.45 -10.98
CA ILE A 7 -12.96 -15.06 -11.37
C ILE A 7 -13.47 -14.24 -10.17
N GLN A 8 -14.42 -14.79 -9.41
CA GLN A 8 -14.95 -14.14 -8.22
C GLN A 8 -13.84 -13.94 -7.19
N ALA A 9 -13.07 -14.98 -6.88
CA ALA A 9 -11.99 -14.88 -5.91
C ALA A 9 -10.90 -13.87 -6.34
N ILE A 10 -10.57 -13.80 -7.63
CA ILE A 10 -9.66 -12.76 -8.17
C ILE A 10 -10.25 -11.36 -7.96
N THR A 11 -11.55 -11.20 -8.21
CA THR A 11 -12.26 -9.92 -8.04
C THR A 11 -12.28 -9.48 -6.57
N ASP A 12 -12.56 -10.41 -5.65
CA ASP A 12 -12.56 -10.15 -4.21
C ASP A 12 -11.16 -9.76 -3.71
N THR A 13 -10.13 -10.44 -4.22
CA THR A 13 -8.72 -10.12 -3.90
C THR A 13 -8.34 -8.73 -4.40
N ARG A 14 -8.81 -8.30 -5.58
CA ARG A 14 -8.62 -6.93 -6.07
C ARG A 14 -9.31 -5.90 -5.18
N GLN A 15 -10.54 -6.17 -4.73
CA GLN A 15 -11.24 -5.28 -3.78
C GLN A 15 -10.49 -5.16 -2.45
N GLN A 16 -9.89 -6.25 -1.97
CA GLN A 16 -9.05 -6.23 -0.77
C GLN A 16 -7.81 -5.35 -0.95
N ILE A 17 -7.15 -5.41 -2.11
CA ILE A 17 -6.02 -4.52 -2.46
C ILE A 17 -6.46 -3.06 -2.39
N ASP A 18 -7.59 -2.71 -3.01
CA ASP A 18 -8.11 -1.34 -3.01
C ASP A 18 -8.42 -0.85 -1.59
N PHE A 19 -8.99 -1.71 -0.76
CA PHE A 19 -9.26 -1.40 0.64
C PHE A 19 -7.97 -1.12 1.42
N ILE A 20 -6.94 -1.96 1.29
CA ILE A 20 -5.68 -1.78 2.01
C ILE A 20 -4.98 -0.49 1.57
N TRP A 21 -5.01 -0.17 0.27
CA TRP A 21 -4.54 1.10 -0.27
C TRP A 21 -5.29 2.29 0.31
N GLN A 22 -6.61 2.22 0.38
CA GLN A 22 -7.43 3.30 0.91
C GLN A 22 -7.09 3.58 2.37
N VAL A 23 -6.91 2.54 3.19
CA VAL A 23 -6.47 2.68 4.59
C VAL A 23 -5.12 3.39 4.67
N PHE A 24 -4.15 2.99 3.85
CA PHE A 24 -2.83 3.62 3.79
C PHE A 24 -2.93 5.12 3.45
N ILE A 25 -3.66 5.45 2.38
CA ILE A 25 -3.83 6.83 1.90
C ILE A 25 -4.52 7.68 2.96
N THR A 26 -5.63 7.21 3.53
CA THR A 26 -6.40 7.96 4.53
C THR A 26 -5.56 8.28 5.77
N VAL A 27 -4.79 7.31 6.28
CA VAL A 27 -3.91 7.53 7.43
C VAL A 27 -2.83 8.56 7.10
N HIS A 28 -2.19 8.46 5.93
CA HIS A 28 -1.14 9.41 5.54
C HIS A 28 -1.64 10.82 5.28
N ILE A 29 -2.84 10.98 4.71
CA ILE A 29 -3.47 12.29 4.58
C ILE A 29 -3.63 12.94 5.97
N ALA A 30 -4.13 12.18 6.95
CA ALA A 30 -4.28 12.68 8.31
C ALA A 30 -2.94 13.02 8.97
N LEU A 31 -1.92 12.16 8.80
CA LEU A 31 -0.57 12.40 9.32
C LEU A 31 0.08 13.62 8.68
N PHE A 32 -0.02 13.77 7.36
CA PHE A 32 0.52 14.92 6.65
C PHE A 32 -0.21 16.22 7.03
N ALA A 33 -1.53 16.17 7.20
CA ALA A 33 -2.27 17.30 7.74
C ALA A 33 -1.76 17.70 9.14
N LEU A 34 -1.52 16.73 10.03
CA LEU A 34 -0.94 16.99 11.35
C LEU A 34 0.46 17.61 11.25
N LEU A 35 1.31 17.09 10.36
CA LEU A 35 2.71 17.50 10.18
C LEU A 35 2.90 18.87 9.54
N PHE A 36 2.03 19.22 8.58
CA PHE A 36 2.18 20.43 7.77
C PHE A 36 1.17 21.53 8.14
N ILE A 37 -0.07 21.18 8.48
CA ILE A 37 -1.13 22.16 8.79
C ILE A 37 -1.17 22.45 10.28
N TYR A 38 -1.26 21.42 11.12
CA TYR A 38 -1.39 21.57 12.59
C TYR A 38 -0.04 21.54 13.31
N SER A 39 0.97 22.10 12.65
CA SER A 39 2.34 21.84 13.02
C SER A 39 2.78 22.38 14.39
N GLU A 40 2.12 23.43 14.87
CA GLU A 40 2.32 23.98 16.22
C GLU A 40 2.05 22.94 17.32
N ALA A 41 1.08 22.04 17.10
CA ALA A 41 0.76 20.98 18.05
C ALA A 41 1.91 19.96 18.19
N ILE A 42 2.66 19.73 17.11
CA ILE A 42 3.82 18.83 17.10
C ILE A 42 5.05 19.53 17.71
N ASP A 43 5.18 20.84 17.51
CA ASP A 43 6.30 21.60 18.06
C ASP A 43 6.30 21.59 19.60
N ALA A 44 5.12 21.44 20.23
CA ALA A 44 4.99 21.19 21.66
C ALA A 44 5.40 19.77 22.12
N TRP A 45 5.62 18.81 21.20
CA TRP A 45 5.94 17.43 21.57
C TRP A 45 7.39 17.27 22.05
N ASN A 46 7.55 16.55 23.15
CA ASN A 46 8.86 16.11 23.63
C ASN A 46 9.48 15.04 22.72
N ALA A 47 10.77 14.76 22.90
CA ALA A 47 11.51 13.81 22.06
C ALA A 47 10.93 12.39 22.14
N LEU A 48 10.43 11.98 23.30
CA LEU A 48 9.86 10.65 23.49
C LEU A 48 8.56 10.47 22.68
N ALA A 49 7.67 11.45 22.71
CA ALA A 49 6.44 11.44 21.91
C ALA A 49 6.72 11.37 20.41
N ARG A 50 7.75 12.07 19.93
CA ARG A 50 8.19 12.01 18.52
C ARG A 50 8.73 10.63 18.15
N ILE A 51 9.50 9.98 19.02
CA ILE A 51 9.99 8.61 18.81
C ILE A 51 8.83 7.63 18.75
N PHE A 52 7.85 7.73 19.66
CA PHE A 52 6.66 6.89 19.62
C PHE A 52 5.81 7.12 18.37
N ALA A 53 5.65 8.38 17.94
CA ALA A 53 4.96 8.68 16.69
C ALA A 53 5.68 8.07 15.48
N LEU A 54 7.00 8.24 15.38
CA LEU A 54 7.81 7.61 14.33
C LEU A 54 7.71 6.08 14.35
N GLY A 55 7.82 5.48 15.53
CA GLY A 55 7.68 4.03 15.69
C GLY A 55 6.29 3.53 15.29
N GLY A 56 5.24 4.25 15.68
CA GLY A 56 3.86 3.93 15.32
C GLY A 56 3.63 3.97 13.82
N VAL A 57 4.11 5.03 13.15
CA VAL A 57 4.02 5.14 11.68
C VAL A 57 4.85 4.05 11.01
N ALA A 58 6.06 3.77 11.47
CA ALA A 58 6.90 2.71 10.92
C ALA A 58 6.24 1.32 11.01
N VAL A 59 5.63 1.00 12.16
CA VAL A 59 4.90 -0.25 12.37
C VAL A 59 3.66 -0.31 11.48
N PHE A 60 2.91 0.78 11.39
CA PHE A 60 1.76 0.88 10.51
C PHE A 60 2.15 0.63 9.04
N ASP A 61 3.18 1.32 8.54
CA ASP A 61 3.66 1.20 7.17
C ASP A 61 4.16 -0.19 6.87
N TYR A 62 4.89 -0.80 7.82
CA TYR A 62 5.36 -2.17 7.69
C TYR A 62 4.20 -3.17 7.60
N ILE A 63 3.23 -3.11 8.52
CA ILE A 63 2.10 -4.04 8.55
C ILE A 63 1.23 -3.87 7.31
N ASN A 64 0.89 -2.64 6.96
CA ASN A 64 0.06 -2.34 5.81
C ASN A 64 0.76 -2.72 4.49
N GLY A 65 2.03 -2.32 4.32
CA GLY A 65 2.81 -2.64 3.13
C GLY A 65 3.04 -4.14 2.95
N LYS A 66 3.32 -4.87 4.05
CA LYS A 66 3.43 -6.33 4.00
C LYS A 66 2.11 -6.98 3.58
N ALA A 67 0.99 -6.59 4.21
CA ALA A 67 -0.32 -7.14 3.87
C ALA A 67 -0.64 -6.92 2.39
N LEU A 68 -0.43 -5.70 1.90
CA LEU A 68 -0.68 -5.33 0.51
C LEU A 68 0.22 -6.09 -0.48
N GLY A 69 1.51 -6.21 -0.18
CA GLY A 69 2.46 -6.98 -0.98
C GLY A 69 2.07 -8.46 -1.07
N ASP A 70 1.72 -9.06 0.06
CA ASP A 70 1.26 -10.46 0.12
C ASP A 70 -0.04 -10.66 -0.69
N THR A 71 -0.98 -9.71 -0.63
CA THR A 71 -2.22 -9.76 -1.43
C THR A 71 -1.95 -9.63 -2.92
N TYR A 72 -0.99 -8.81 -3.35
CA TYR A 72 -0.57 -8.76 -4.77
C TYR A 72 0.07 -10.07 -5.24
N LEU A 73 0.89 -10.70 -4.41
CA LEU A 73 1.47 -12.01 -4.72
C LEU A 73 0.39 -13.09 -4.85
N LEU A 74 -0.60 -13.08 -3.96
CA LEU A 74 -1.77 -13.95 -4.05
C LEU A 74 -2.54 -13.71 -5.35
N LEU A 75 -2.83 -12.45 -5.68
CA LEU A 75 -3.51 -12.08 -6.92
C LEU A 75 -2.74 -12.57 -8.15
N SER A 76 -1.42 -12.41 -8.17
CA SER A 76 -0.57 -12.89 -9.26
C SER A 76 -0.67 -14.41 -9.41
N ALA A 77 -0.55 -15.15 -8.31
CA ALA A 77 -0.66 -16.60 -8.30
C ALA A 77 -2.03 -17.09 -8.78
N MET A 78 -3.12 -16.39 -8.41
CA MET A 78 -4.48 -16.70 -8.89
C MET A 78 -4.65 -16.44 -10.39
N HIS A 79 -4.03 -15.38 -10.91
CA HIS A 79 -3.99 -15.12 -12.35
C HIS A 79 -3.17 -16.17 -13.11
N ASP A 80 -2.04 -16.62 -12.55
CA ASP A 80 -1.26 -17.72 -13.11
C ASP A 80 -2.06 -19.03 -13.13
N GLN A 81 -2.76 -19.33 -12.04
CA GLN A 81 -3.64 -20.49 -11.95
C GLN A 81 -4.80 -20.40 -12.97
N PHE A 82 -5.40 -19.22 -13.14
CA PHE A 82 -6.42 -18.98 -14.16
C PHE A 82 -5.87 -19.24 -15.56
N ARG A 83 -4.71 -18.67 -15.89
CA ARG A 83 -4.06 -18.92 -17.18
C ARG A 83 -3.76 -20.40 -17.37
N GLN A 84 -3.22 -21.11 -16.38
CA GLN A 84 -2.91 -22.54 -16.52
C GLN A 84 -4.15 -23.39 -16.81
N PHE A 85 -5.28 -23.12 -16.15
CA PHE A 85 -6.52 -23.88 -16.37
C PHE A 85 -7.23 -23.53 -17.70
N PHE A 86 -7.05 -22.30 -18.21
CA PHE A 86 -7.82 -21.80 -19.34
C PHE A 86 -6.99 -21.36 -20.57
N ALA A 87 -5.66 -21.48 -20.56
CA ALA A 87 -4.74 -21.06 -21.63
C ALA A 87 -4.97 -21.78 -22.98
N GLY A 88 -5.61 -22.96 -22.99
CA GLY A 88 -5.99 -23.66 -24.22
C GLY A 88 -7.31 -23.19 -24.85
N LYS A 89 -7.96 -22.17 -24.27
CA LYS A 89 -9.30 -21.69 -24.65
C LYS A 89 -9.31 -20.20 -25.05
N VAL A 90 -8.17 -19.67 -25.52
CA VAL A 90 -8.01 -18.24 -25.90
C VAL A 90 -9.17 -17.75 -26.78
N GLU A 91 -9.61 -18.60 -27.70
CA GLU A 91 -10.65 -18.31 -28.70
C GLU A 91 -12.06 -18.22 -28.09
N ASN A 92 -12.25 -18.71 -26.87
CA ASN A 92 -13.52 -18.67 -26.13
C ASN A 92 -13.66 -17.41 -25.27
N PHE A 93 -12.60 -16.61 -25.12
CA PHE A 93 -12.67 -15.37 -24.35
C PHE A 93 -13.06 -14.20 -25.23
N HIS A 94 -13.96 -13.35 -24.73
CA HIS A 94 -14.20 -12.06 -25.34
C HIS A 94 -12.88 -11.25 -25.35
N PRO A 95 -12.48 -10.61 -26.47
CA PRO A 95 -11.17 -9.96 -26.60
C PRO A 95 -10.82 -9.00 -25.46
N ASN A 96 -11.77 -8.14 -25.07
CA ASN A 96 -11.58 -7.21 -23.95
C ASN A 96 -11.32 -7.90 -22.60
N PHE A 97 -11.95 -9.06 -22.36
CA PHE A 97 -11.72 -9.82 -21.14
C PHE A 97 -10.32 -10.45 -21.16
N TYR A 98 -9.93 -11.01 -22.30
CA TYR A 98 -8.60 -11.57 -22.47
C TYR A 98 -7.50 -10.52 -22.20
N GLU A 99 -7.60 -9.36 -22.85
CA GLU A 99 -6.59 -8.30 -22.73
C GLU A 99 -6.53 -7.69 -21.32
N ARG A 100 -7.67 -7.42 -20.69
CA ARG A 100 -7.72 -6.66 -19.42
C ARG A 100 -7.66 -7.53 -18.17
N PHE A 101 -8.10 -8.78 -18.28
CA PHE A 101 -8.16 -9.70 -17.14
C PHE A 101 -7.12 -10.80 -17.29
N VAL A 102 -7.11 -11.54 -18.39
CA VAL A 102 -6.26 -12.74 -18.53
C VAL A 102 -4.78 -12.38 -18.61
N LEU A 103 -4.44 -11.34 -19.39
CA LEU A 103 -3.07 -10.84 -19.55
C LEU A 103 -2.60 -9.92 -18.42
N ALA A 104 -3.43 -9.67 -17.40
CA ALA A 104 -3.02 -8.85 -16.27
C ALA A 104 -1.88 -9.52 -15.48
N GLU A 105 -0.87 -8.73 -15.11
CA GLU A 105 0.29 -9.15 -14.34
C GLU A 105 0.53 -8.18 -13.18
N TYR A 106 0.93 -8.75 -12.04
CA TYR A 106 1.05 -8.04 -10.77
C TYR A 106 2.38 -8.32 -10.05
N ALA A 107 3.33 -8.98 -10.70
CA ALA A 107 4.58 -9.42 -10.10
C ALA A 107 5.49 -8.27 -9.62
N ASP A 108 5.40 -7.11 -10.25
CA ASP A 108 6.14 -5.88 -9.93
C ASP A 108 5.51 -5.06 -8.79
N ARG A 109 4.24 -5.30 -8.48
CA ARG A 109 3.46 -4.50 -7.52
C ARG A 109 4.00 -4.53 -6.09
N PRO A 110 4.51 -5.65 -5.55
CA PRO A 110 5.13 -5.65 -4.23
C PRO A 110 6.31 -4.67 -4.12
N GLN A 111 7.09 -4.48 -5.19
CA GLN A 111 8.18 -3.50 -5.18
C GLN A 111 7.65 -2.07 -5.16
N MET A 112 6.59 -1.78 -5.93
CA MET A 112 5.92 -0.47 -5.91
C MET A 112 5.35 -0.13 -4.53
N VAL A 113 4.76 -1.11 -3.84
CA VAL A 113 4.30 -0.98 -2.45
C VAL A 113 5.45 -0.62 -1.52
N LEU A 114 6.59 -1.32 -1.59
CA LEU A 114 7.76 -0.98 -0.77
C LEU A 114 8.26 0.45 -1.00
N ILE A 115 8.32 0.89 -2.27
CA ILE A 115 8.77 2.23 -2.63
C ILE A 115 7.80 3.28 -2.07
N THR A 116 6.50 3.12 -2.29
CA THR A 116 5.49 4.10 -1.88
C THR A 116 5.37 4.21 -0.37
N HIS A 117 5.33 3.10 0.37
CA HIS A 117 5.36 3.11 1.83
C HIS A 117 6.66 3.70 2.37
N GLY A 118 7.81 3.34 1.78
CA GLY A 118 9.10 3.88 2.17
C GLY A 118 9.21 5.40 1.96
N LEU A 119 8.67 5.92 0.86
CA LEU A 119 8.62 7.35 0.58
C LEU A 119 7.71 8.08 1.56
N ALA A 120 6.52 7.55 1.83
CA ALA A 120 5.57 8.16 2.76
C ALA A 120 6.14 8.21 4.18
N PHE A 121 6.73 7.10 4.65
CA PHE A 121 7.48 7.05 5.90
C PHE A 121 8.62 8.06 5.92
N GLY A 122 9.40 8.13 4.83
CA GLY A 122 10.54 9.04 4.68
C GLY A 122 10.13 10.50 4.85
N VAL A 123 8.98 10.91 4.31
CA VAL A 123 8.43 12.26 4.52
C VAL A 123 8.15 12.50 6.01
N VAL A 124 7.47 11.58 6.70
CA VAL A 124 7.18 11.72 8.13
C VAL A 124 8.47 11.82 8.95
N PHE A 125 9.45 10.95 8.65
CA PHE A 125 10.76 10.94 9.31
C PHE A 125 11.49 12.27 9.14
N VAL A 126 11.65 12.74 7.89
CA VAL A 126 12.36 13.98 7.58
C VAL A 126 11.70 15.17 8.27
N VAL A 127 10.37 15.27 8.24
CA VAL A 127 9.66 16.39 8.88
C VAL A 127 9.85 16.39 10.39
N LEU A 128 9.70 15.24 11.05
CA LEU A 128 9.82 15.18 12.51
C LEU A 128 11.25 15.48 12.99
N VAL A 129 12.27 15.03 12.25
CA VAL A 129 13.68 15.32 12.52
C VAL A 129 14.01 16.78 12.24
N ALA A 130 13.66 17.30 11.06
CA ALA A 130 13.94 18.69 10.68
C ALA A 130 13.32 19.68 11.67
N ARG A 131 12.06 19.46 12.08
CA ARG A 131 11.40 20.28 13.09
C ARG A 131 12.08 20.24 14.45
N GLN A 132 12.58 19.08 14.86
CA GLN A 132 13.32 18.96 16.12
C GLN A 132 14.61 19.80 16.09
N LEU A 133 15.32 19.81 14.96
CA LEU A 133 16.53 20.62 14.79
C LEU A 133 16.22 22.12 14.82
N ILE A 134 15.18 22.55 14.10
CA ILE A 134 14.73 23.96 14.09
C ILE A 134 14.32 24.41 15.50
N HIS A 135 13.51 23.61 16.21
CA HIS A 135 13.05 23.99 17.54
C HIS A 135 14.20 24.06 18.57
N LYS A 136 15.20 23.18 18.46
CA LYS A 136 16.41 23.24 19.28
C LYS A 136 17.28 24.46 18.98
N ALA A 137 17.36 24.91 17.72
CA ALA A 137 18.14 26.08 17.33
C ALA A 137 17.50 27.42 17.72
N ALA A 138 16.17 27.43 17.95
CA ALA A 138 15.42 28.62 18.37
C ALA A 138 15.38 28.84 19.89
N ARG A 139 16.01 27.95 20.68
CA ARG A 139 16.17 28.07 22.14
C ARG A 139 17.61 28.46 22.47
#